data_AF-X1N3Q4-F1
#
_entry.id   AF-X1N3Q4-F1
#
_cell.length_a   1.000
_cell.length_b   1.000
_cell.length_c   1.000
_cell.angle_alpha   90.00
_cell.angle_beta   90.00
_cell.angle_gamma   90.00
#
_symmetry.space_group_name_H-M   'P 1'
#
loop_
_entity.id
_entity.type
_entity.pdbx_description
1 polymer ?
#
loop_
_entity_poly.entity_id
_entity_poly.type
_entity_poly.pdbx_seq_one_letter_code
_entity_poly.pdbx_strand_id
1 'polypeptide(L)'
;MGLSKRKGKQAALAGIKAQQRFEANLVALGNKLMKQLQESDQLGVVLFSRSYMSQDAGANLGIAEKLAQLGVVPIPLDFLPLASVDPKEYSDRPYWLYESKHIAGAAITASEPRLYGLALTNFGCGPNSFILKILEDIVGGKPLGQLEIDEHAAEAGIVTRLEAFVDTIKGYARSAEQHGVQRKDVYRGTTAYINSKKLLLLPRMSPHAEVVAAAMEACGAKAVVLPEPDERDLLYSNQVTLGTECLPYRVTLGSFMRLYYEDG
;
A
#
# COMPACT_ATOMS: atom_id res chain seq x y z
N MET A 1 -23.71 28.69 1.28
CA MET A 1 -24.40 28.33 0.01
C MET A 1 -25.85 28.83 -0.11
N GLY A 2 -26.50 29.40 0.93
CA GLY A 2 -27.83 30.04 0.77
C GLY A 2 -29.01 29.12 0.42
N LEU A 3 -28.83 27.79 0.46
CA LEU A 3 -29.86 26.81 0.09
C LEU A 3 -30.58 26.25 1.32
N SER A 4 -31.84 25.82 1.16
CA SER A 4 -32.64 25.26 2.25
C SER A 4 -32.16 23.86 2.66
N LYS A 5 -32.36 23.52 3.95
CA LYS A 5 -32.05 22.18 4.50
C LYS A 5 -32.70 21.04 3.70
N ARG A 6 -33.93 21.25 3.20
CA ARG A 6 -34.65 20.29 2.36
C ARG A 6 -33.94 20.04 1.03
N LYS A 7 -33.51 21.11 0.35
CA LYS A 7 -32.73 21.00 -0.89
C LYS A 7 -31.38 20.32 -0.64
N GLY A 8 -30.70 20.66 0.46
CA GLY A 8 -29.46 19.99 0.87
C GLY A 8 -29.65 18.47 1.07
N LYS A 9 -30.72 18.05 1.77
CA LYS A 9 -31.03 16.63 1.97
C LYS A 9 -31.33 15.91 0.64
N GLN A 10 -32.10 16.53 -0.25
CA GLN A 10 -32.40 15.95 -1.56
C GLN A 10 -31.14 15.79 -2.42
N ALA A 11 -30.26 16.80 -2.44
CA ALA A 11 -28.99 16.73 -3.14
C ALA A 11 -28.08 15.63 -2.58
N ALA A 12 -27.97 15.50 -1.25
CA ALA A 12 -27.19 14.45 -0.61
C ALA A 12 -27.71 13.04 -0.97
N LEU A 13 -29.03 12.83 -0.92
CA LEU A 13 -29.64 11.54 -1.30
C LEU A 13 -29.41 11.21 -2.78
N ALA A 14 -29.51 12.21 -3.67
CA ALA A 14 -29.21 12.03 -5.08
C ALA A 14 -27.73 11.66 -5.30
N GLY A 15 -26.81 12.32 -4.59
CA GLY A 15 -25.38 12.01 -4.63
C GLY A 15 -25.07 10.58 -4.15
N ILE A 16 -25.64 10.16 -3.02
CA ILE A 16 -25.49 8.78 -2.50
C ILE A 16 -26.00 7.76 -3.52
N LYS A 17 -27.17 8.00 -4.13
CA LYS A 17 -27.74 7.10 -5.14
C LYS A 17 -26.87 7.03 -6.41
N ALA A 18 -26.28 8.15 -6.81
CA ALA A 18 -25.35 8.20 -7.94
C ALA A 18 -24.07 7.40 -7.63
N GLN A 19 -23.51 7.57 -6.42
CA GLN A 19 -22.35 6.83 -5.94
C GLN A 19 -22.60 5.31 -5.92
N GLN A 20 -23.71 4.87 -5.34
CA GLN A 20 -24.09 3.45 -5.31
C GLN A 20 -24.25 2.86 -6.71
N ARG A 21 -24.81 3.62 -7.65
CA ARG A 21 -24.93 3.19 -9.05
C ARG A 21 -23.55 3.06 -9.71
N PHE A 22 -22.67 4.01 -9.46
CA PHE A 22 -21.30 3.97 -9.96
C PHE A 22 -20.56 2.73 -9.44
N GLU A 23 -20.64 2.45 -8.14
CA GLU A 23 -20.04 1.25 -7.53
C GLU A 23 -20.60 -0.05 -8.12
N ALA A 24 -21.92 -0.14 -8.30
CA ALA A 24 -22.55 -1.30 -8.94
C ALA A 24 -22.08 -1.48 -10.40
N ASN A 25 -21.92 -0.38 -11.13
CA ASN A 25 -21.40 -0.41 -12.50
C ASN A 25 -19.94 -0.87 -12.55
N LEU A 26 -19.10 -0.43 -11.61
CA LEU A 26 -17.70 -0.88 -11.51
C LEU A 26 -17.62 -2.40 -11.32
N VAL A 27 -18.44 -2.96 -10.43
CA VAL A 27 -18.51 -4.42 -10.21
C VAL A 27 -18.97 -5.14 -11.47
N ALA A 28 -20.00 -4.64 -12.15
CA ALA A 28 -20.50 -5.25 -13.38
C ALA A 28 -19.45 -5.22 -14.51
N LEU A 29 -18.74 -4.10 -14.68
CA LEU A 29 -17.67 -3.96 -15.66
C LEU A 29 -16.47 -4.85 -15.32
N GLY A 30 -16.08 -4.90 -14.05
CA GLY A 30 -15.01 -5.76 -13.56
C GLY A 30 -15.28 -7.23 -13.82
N ASN A 31 -16.48 -7.72 -13.49
CA ASN A 31 -16.89 -9.09 -13.75
C ASN A 31 -16.85 -9.42 -15.25
N LYS A 32 -17.31 -8.49 -16.10
CA LYS A 32 -17.24 -8.66 -17.56
C LYS A 32 -15.78 -8.73 -18.03
N LEU A 33 -14.92 -7.85 -17.55
CA LEU A 33 -13.50 -7.82 -17.92
C LEU A 33 -12.77 -9.09 -17.48
N MET A 34 -13.01 -9.56 -16.25
CA MET A 34 -12.43 -10.80 -15.73
C MET A 34 -12.87 -12.01 -16.55
N LYS A 35 -14.15 -12.08 -16.97
CA LYS A 35 -14.64 -13.14 -17.85
C LYS A 35 -13.96 -13.09 -19.22
N GLN A 36 -13.80 -11.91 -19.81
CA GLN A 36 -13.08 -11.73 -21.08
C GLN A 36 -11.60 -12.12 -20.97
N LEU A 37 -10.96 -11.82 -19.84
CA LEU A 37 -9.58 -12.25 -19.56
C LEU A 37 -9.47 -13.78 -19.42
N GLN A 38 -10.50 -14.42 -18.86
CA GLN A 38 -10.56 -15.88 -18.75
C GLN A 38 -10.79 -16.58 -20.09
N GLU A 39 -11.58 -15.96 -20.99
CA GLU A 39 -11.86 -16.45 -22.33
C GLU A 39 -10.73 -16.14 -23.33
N SER A 40 -9.84 -15.21 -22.99
CA SER A 40 -8.66 -14.86 -23.78
C SER A 40 -7.39 -15.45 -23.19
N ASP A 41 -6.31 -15.43 -24.00
CA ASP A 41 -4.95 -15.77 -23.56
C ASP A 41 -4.15 -14.52 -23.16
N GLN A 42 -4.84 -13.43 -22.82
CA GLN A 42 -4.20 -12.19 -22.42
C GLN A 42 -3.86 -12.19 -20.92
N LEU A 43 -2.76 -11.51 -20.58
CA LEU A 43 -2.38 -11.26 -19.20
C LEU A 43 -3.01 -9.96 -18.72
N GLY A 44 -3.50 -9.94 -17.48
CA GLY A 44 -4.04 -8.76 -16.83
C GLY A 44 -3.00 -8.09 -15.93
N VAL A 45 -2.98 -6.76 -15.89
CA VAL A 45 -2.14 -5.96 -15.00
C VAL A 45 -3.02 -5.13 -14.09
N VAL A 46 -3.08 -5.50 -12.82
CA VAL A 46 -3.81 -4.78 -11.77
C VAL A 46 -3.01 -3.55 -11.36
N LEU A 47 -3.63 -2.37 -11.49
CA LEU A 47 -3.02 -1.10 -11.12
C LEU A 47 -3.23 -0.83 -9.62
N PHE A 48 -2.20 -1.05 -8.81
CA PHE A 48 -2.17 -0.68 -7.40
C PHE A 48 -1.80 0.80 -7.30
N SER A 49 -2.82 1.65 -7.31
CA SER A 49 -2.67 3.09 -7.37
C SER A 49 -3.82 3.78 -6.66
N ARG A 50 -3.57 4.99 -6.16
CA ARG A 50 -4.64 5.86 -5.66
C ARG A 50 -5.41 6.44 -6.84
N SER A 51 -6.71 6.70 -6.66
CA SER A 51 -7.57 7.17 -7.75
C SER A 51 -7.06 8.44 -8.42
N TYR A 52 -6.49 9.38 -7.65
CA TYR A 52 -5.96 10.62 -8.19
C TYR A 52 -4.71 10.44 -9.07
N MET A 53 -4.00 9.32 -8.96
CA MET A 53 -2.86 9.01 -9.84
C MET A 53 -3.30 8.24 -11.08
N SER A 54 -4.28 7.35 -10.95
CA SER A 54 -4.68 6.45 -12.05
C SER A 54 -5.82 6.99 -12.91
N GLN A 55 -6.67 7.87 -12.39
CA GLN A 55 -7.90 8.31 -13.05
C GLN A 55 -7.87 9.78 -13.49
N ASP A 56 -6.87 10.56 -13.08
CA ASP A 56 -6.69 11.93 -13.55
C ASP A 56 -5.83 11.93 -14.82
N ALA A 57 -6.35 12.51 -15.91
CA ALA A 57 -5.68 12.52 -17.21
C ALA A 57 -4.37 13.32 -17.22
N GLY A 58 -4.16 14.25 -16.27
CA GLY A 58 -2.90 14.97 -16.10
C GLY A 58 -1.88 14.22 -15.26
N ALA A 59 -2.31 13.26 -14.43
CA ALA A 59 -1.44 12.53 -13.49
C ALA A 59 -1.19 11.07 -13.86
N ASN A 60 -2.00 10.48 -14.74
CA ASN A 60 -1.92 9.05 -15.08
C ASN A 60 -0.82 8.68 -16.08
N LEU A 61 -0.22 9.69 -16.75
CA LEU A 61 0.90 9.58 -17.69
C LEU A 61 0.66 8.54 -18.80
N GLY A 62 -0.59 8.27 -19.17
CA GLY A 62 -0.95 7.29 -20.20
C GLY A 62 -0.53 5.84 -19.90
N ILE A 63 -0.31 5.49 -18.62
CA ILE A 63 0.24 4.18 -18.22
C ILE A 63 -0.70 3.04 -18.66
N ALA A 64 -2.01 3.22 -18.49
CA ALA A 64 -2.98 2.20 -18.86
C ALA A 64 -3.00 1.96 -20.39
N GLU A 65 -2.99 3.05 -21.16
CA GLU A 65 -2.93 3.03 -22.62
C GLU A 65 -1.66 2.35 -23.11
N LYS A 66 -0.51 2.65 -22.49
CA LYS A 66 0.76 2.01 -22.84
C LYS A 66 0.76 0.51 -22.52
N LEU A 67 0.21 0.09 -21.38
CA LEU A 67 0.04 -1.33 -21.05
C LEU A 67 -0.82 -2.06 -22.10
N ALA A 68 -1.93 -1.44 -22.53
CA ALA A 68 -2.79 -1.97 -23.58
C ALA A 68 -2.03 -2.12 -24.92
N GLN A 69 -1.23 -1.11 -25.31
CA GLN A 69 -0.38 -1.17 -26.51
C GLN A 69 0.68 -2.29 -26.44
N LEU A 70 1.17 -2.61 -25.24
CA LEU A 70 2.11 -3.70 -25.01
C LEU A 70 1.43 -5.09 -24.98
N GLY A 71 0.12 -5.15 -25.22
CA GLY A 71 -0.64 -6.38 -25.37
C GLY A 71 -1.08 -7.03 -24.06
N VAL A 72 -1.10 -6.28 -22.95
CA VAL A 72 -1.65 -6.72 -21.66
C VAL A 72 -2.86 -5.86 -21.29
N VAL A 73 -3.76 -6.40 -20.48
CA VAL A 73 -5.02 -5.72 -20.13
C VAL A 73 -4.83 -4.93 -18.84
N PRO A 74 -4.83 -3.59 -18.84
CA PRO A 74 -4.81 -2.80 -17.61
C PRO A 74 -6.13 -2.96 -16.84
N ILE A 75 -6.05 -3.28 -15.55
CA ILE A 75 -7.20 -3.55 -14.70
C ILE A 75 -7.19 -2.55 -13.54
N PRO A 76 -8.19 -1.65 -13.47
CA PRO A 76 -8.39 -0.80 -12.30
C PRO A 76 -8.60 -1.67 -11.05
N LEU A 77 -8.01 -1.28 -9.92
CA LEU A 77 -8.15 -2.01 -8.66
C LEU A 77 -9.62 -2.23 -8.25
N ASP A 78 -10.47 -1.22 -8.47
CA ASP A 78 -11.90 -1.26 -8.13
C ASP A 78 -12.73 -2.22 -9.01
N PHE A 79 -12.14 -2.80 -10.06
CA PHE A 79 -12.81 -3.82 -10.88
C PHE A 79 -12.68 -5.22 -10.25
N LEU A 80 -11.74 -5.40 -9.32
CA LEU A 80 -11.60 -6.66 -8.60
C LEU A 80 -12.71 -6.81 -7.56
N PRO A 81 -13.12 -8.05 -7.22
CA PRO A 81 -14.07 -8.31 -6.15
C PRO A 81 -13.42 -8.12 -4.77
N LEU A 82 -12.98 -6.90 -4.44
CA LEU A 82 -12.18 -6.61 -3.23
C LEU A 82 -12.86 -7.04 -1.93
N ALA A 83 -14.20 -7.05 -1.87
CA ALA A 83 -14.97 -7.50 -0.72
C ALA A 83 -14.91 -9.02 -0.49
N SER A 84 -14.34 -9.80 -1.41
CA SER A 84 -14.14 -11.25 -1.27
C SER A 84 -12.95 -11.62 -0.38
N VAL A 85 -12.10 -10.64 -0.04
CA VAL A 85 -10.94 -10.82 0.83
C VAL A 85 -11.10 -9.91 2.04
N ASP A 86 -10.94 -10.45 3.24
CA ASP A 86 -10.84 -9.63 4.45
C ASP A 86 -9.39 -9.19 4.66
N PRO A 87 -9.06 -7.88 4.56
CA PRO A 87 -7.71 -7.39 4.81
C PRO A 87 -7.19 -7.71 6.21
N LYS A 88 -8.09 -8.01 7.18
CA LYS A 88 -7.71 -8.40 8.54
C LYS A 88 -6.98 -9.73 8.63
N GLU A 89 -7.07 -10.57 7.60
CA GLU A 89 -6.24 -11.78 7.49
C GLU A 89 -4.75 -11.44 7.34
N TYR A 90 -4.43 -10.22 6.90
CA TYR A 90 -3.06 -9.79 6.60
C TYR A 90 -2.54 -8.70 7.53
N SER A 91 -3.42 -7.87 8.09
CA SER A 91 -3.06 -6.79 9.00
C SER A 91 -4.12 -6.65 10.09
N ASP A 92 -3.75 -6.57 11.36
CA ASP A 92 -4.72 -6.33 12.43
C ASP A 92 -5.29 -4.91 12.45
N ARG A 93 -4.66 -3.99 11.71
CA ARG A 93 -4.94 -2.57 11.68
C ARG A 93 -4.96 -2.01 10.25
N PRO A 94 -5.83 -2.52 9.34
CA PRO A 94 -5.90 -2.03 7.97
C PRO A 94 -6.74 -0.73 7.91
N TYR A 95 -6.38 0.27 8.72
CA TYR A 95 -7.19 1.45 8.96
C TYR A 95 -7.39 2.31 7.70
N TRP A 96 -6.47 2.21 6.76
CA TRP A 96 -6.44 3.06 5.58
C TRP A 96 -7.22 2.39 4.45
N LEU A 97 -8.19 3.12 3.87
CA LEU A 97 -9.06 2.55 2.83
C LEU A 97 -8.25 1.98 1.65
N TYR A 98 -7.26 2.72 1.14
CA TYR A 98 -6.45 2.26 0.02
C TYR A 98 -5.50 1.11 0.39
N GLU A 99 -5.00 1.06 1.62
CA GLU A 99 -4.25 -0.10 2.11
C GLU A 99 -5.13 -1.35 2.09
N SER A 100 -6.34 -1.27 2.67
CA SER A 100 -7.31 -2.36 2.66
C SER A 100 -7.59 -2.86 1.24
N LYS A 101 -7.79 -1.93 0.29
CA LYS A 101 -8.01 -2.27 -1.11
C LYS A 101 -6.78 -2.89 -1.76
N HIS A 102 -5.57 -2.36 -1.50
CA HIS A 102 -4.33 -2.91 -2.06
C HIS A 102 -4.08 -4.33 -1.53
N ILE A 103 -4.25 -4.58 -0.23
CA ILE A 103 -4.13 -5.91 0.39
C ILE A 103 -5.09 -6.91 -0.27
N ALA A 104 -6.37 -6.56 -0.36
CA ALA A 104 -7.38 -7.41 -0.99
C ALA A 104 -7.06 -7.67 -2.46
N GLY A 105 -6.69 -6.62 -3.21
CA GLY A 105 -6.30 -6.73 -4.61
C GLY A 105 -5.06 -7.60 -4.81
N ALA A 106 -4.06 -7.50 -3.93
CA ALA A 106 -2.84 -8.31 -3.99
C ALA A 106 -3.15 -9.78 -3.73
N ALA A 107 -4.01 -10.09 -2.77
CA ALA A 107 -4.45 -11.46 -2.50
C ALA A 107 -5.17 -12.08 -3.71
N ILE A 108 -6.07 -11.33 -4.35
CA ILE A 108 -6.76 -11.75 -5.57
C ILE A 108 -5.76 -11.94 -6.71
N THR A 109 -4.84 -11.00 -6.90
CA THR A 109 -3.80 -11.02 -7.95
C THR A 109 -2.86 -12.22 -7.78
N ALA A 110 -2.49 -12.54 -6.55
CA ALA A 110 -1.67 -13.70 -6.21
C ALA A 110 -2.40 -15.02 -6.54
N SER A 111 -3.70 -15.08 -6.30
CA SER A 111 -4.52 -16.29 -6.51
C SER A 111 -4.88 -16.58 -7.97
N GLU A 112 -4.90 -15.56 -8.83
CA GLU A 112 -5.28 -15.70 -10.25
C GLU A 112 -4.03 -15.76 -11.14
N PRO A 113 -3.70 -16.90 -11.78
CA PRO A 113 -2.48 -17.06 -12.58
C PRO A 113 -2.27 -15.98 -13.65
N ARG A 114 -3.35 -15.46 -14.25
CA ARG A 114 -3.26 -14.46 -15.33
C ARG A 114 -3.11 -13.01 -14.88
N LEU A 115 -3.22 -12.72 -13.59
CA LEU A 115 -3.14 -11.34 -13.07
C LEU A 115 -1.77 -11.00 -12.48
N TYR A 116 -1.17 -9.91 -12.91
CA TYR A 116 0.08 -9.38 -12.35
C TYR A 116 -0.17 -7.99 -11.75
N GLY A 117 0.66 -7.57 -10.81
CA GLY A 117 0.52 -6.26 -10.17
C GLY A 117 1.47 -5.22 -10.74
N LEU A 118 1.00 -3.98 -10.87
CA LEU A 118 1.84 -2.80 -11.05
C LEU A 118 1.48 -1.75 -9.98
N ALA A 119 2.38 -1.56 -9.02
CA ALA A 119 2.27 -0.54 -8.00
C ALA A 119 2.78 0.81 -8.50
N LEU A 120 1.88 1.79 -8.56
CA LEU A 120 2.20 3.17 -8.85
C LEU A 120 2.32 3.92 -7.54
N THR A 121 3.50 4.45 -7.26
CA THR A 121 3.80 5.20 -6.03
C THR A 121 4.42 6.54 -6.37
N ASN A 122 4.39 7.47 -5.43
CA ASN A 122 5.19 8.68 -5.46
C ASN A 122 6.20 8.64 -4.31
N PHE A 123 7.29 9.40 -4.42
CA PHE A 123 8.38 9.40 -3.46
C PHE A 123 7.87 9.66 -2.04
N GLY A 124 8.25 8.80 -1.08
CA GLY A 124 7.96 8.97 0.33
C GLY A 124 6.48 9.14 0.70
N CYS A 125 5.54 8.55 -0.07
CA CYS A 125 4.10 8.77 0.09
C CYS A 125 3.49 8.11 1.33
N GLY A 126 3.86 8.58 2.52
CA GLY A 126 3.28 8.18 3.80
C GLY A 126 3.13 6.66 3.90
N PRO A 127 1.95 6.15 4.26
CA PRO A 127 1.70 4.71 4.35
C PRO A 127 1.92 3.88 3.10
N ASN A 128 1.95 4.47 1.91
CA ASN A 128 2.18 3.67 0.71
C ASN A 128 3.54 2.97 0.77
N SER A 129 4.59 3.61 1.28
CA SER A 129 5.91 2.96 1.42
C SER A 129 5.90 1.75 2.35
N PHE A 130 4.99 1.72 3.33
CA PHE A 130 4.79 0.56 4.21
C PHE A 130 3.98 -0.54 3.52
N ILE A 131 3.00 -0.16 2.70
CA ILE A 131 2.09 -1.10 2.04
C ILE A 131 2.80 -1.85 0.92
N LEU A 132 3.72 -1.22 0.18
CA LEU A 132 4.46 -1.87 -0.91
C LEU A 132 5.09 -3.19 -0.50
N LYS A 133 5.70 -3.24 0.70
CA LYS A 133 6.30 -4.47 1.22
C LYS A 133 5.25 -5.55 1.54
N ILE A 134 4.09 -5.13 2.05
CA ILE A 134 2.97 -6.06 2.29
C ILE A 134 2.47 -6.63 0.96
N LEU A 135 2.35 -5.82 -0.10
CA LEU A 135 1.92 -6.31 -1.42
C LEU A 135 2.92 -7.31 -1.99
N GLU A 136 4.22 -7.00 -1.91
CA GLU A 136 5.28 -7.91 -2.35
C GLU A 136 5.21 -9.25 -1.61
N ASP A 137 5.04 -9.22 -0.29
CA ASP A 137 4.95 -10.44 0.52
C ASP A 137 3.68 -11.25 0.21
N ILE A 138 2.52 -10.59 -0.03
CA ILE A 138 1.26 -11.25 -0.40
C ILE A 138 1.35 -11.88 -1.79
N VAL A 139 1.89 -11.15 -2.77
CA VAL A 139 2.06 -11.62 -4.15
C VAL A 139 3.13 -12.72 -4.23
N GLY A 140 4.12 -12.66 -3.34
CA GLY A 140 5.12 -13.71 -3.16
C GLY A 140 6.04 -13.86 -4.37
N GLY A 141 6.09 -15.06 -4.95
CA GLY A 141 7.00 -15.38 -6.06
C GLY A 141 6.57 -14.85 -7.43
N LYS A 142 5.41 -14.19 -7.52
CA LYS A 142 4.89 -13.66 -8.78
C LYS A 142 5.42 -12.24 -9.03
N PRO A 143 5.79 -11.86 -10.27
CA PRO A 143 6.28 -10.52 -10.55
C PRO A 143 5.28 -9.42 -10.15
N LEU A 144 5.76 -8.46 -9.37
CA LEU A 144 5.08 -7.23 -8.99
C LEU A 144 5.93 -6.05 -9.49
N GLY A 145 5.42 -5.30 -10.45
CA GLY A 145 6.07 -4.08 -10.92
C GLY A 145 5.90 -2.96 -9.90
N GLN A 146 6.93 -2.15 -9.70
CA GLN A 146 6.84 -0.91 -8.94
C GLN A 146 7.35 0.24 -9.79
N LEU A 147 6.52 1.24 -9.99
CA LEU A 147 6.85 2.44 -10.72
C LEU A 147 6.64 3.65 -9.82
N GLU A 148 7.73 4.36 -9.56
CA GLU A 148 7.69 5.64 -8.88
C GLU A 148 7.45 6.77 -9.90
N ILE A 149 6.43 7.59 -9.62
CA ILE A 149 6.03 8.75 -10.39
C ILE A 149 6.52 10.00 -9.68
N ASP A 150 7.28 10.82 -10.42
CA ASP A 150 7.78 12.12 -10.02
C ASP A 150 7.29 13.16 -11.03
N GLU A 151 7.03 14.39 -10.60
CA GLU A 151 6.70 15.54 -11.45
C GLU A 151 7.77 15.79 -12.51
N HIS A 152 9.03 15.43 -12.21
CA HIS A 152 10.17 15.55 -13.13
C HIS A 152 10.44 14.27 -13.95
N ALA A 153 9.64 13.22 -13.78
CA ALA A 153 9.87 11.97 -14.49
C ALA A 153 9.64 12.16 -16.00
N ALA A 154 10.73 12.07 -16.78
CA ALA A 154 10.64 12.10 -18.23
C ALA A 154 9.82 10.91 -18.74
N GLU A 155 8.77 11.19 -19.52
CA GLU A 155 7.83 10.22 -20.10
C GLU A 155 8.52 9.01 -20.76
N ALA A 156 9.66 9.23 -21.43
CA ALA A 156 10.45 8.18 -22.06
C ALA A 156 10.99 7.12 -21.06
N GLY A 157 11.34 7.52 -19.84
CA GLY A 157 11.84 6.60 -18.80
C GLY A 157 10.77 5.66 -18.25
N ILE A 158 9.50 6.10 -18.24
CA ILE A 158 8.36 5.28 -17.81
C ILE A 158 8.07 4.20 -18.85
N VAL A 159 8.08 4.57 -20.14
CA VAL A 159 7.81 3.66 -21.25
C VAL A 159 8.74 2.44 -21.23
N THR A 160 10.05 2.65 -21.13
CA THR A 160 11.02 1.54 -21.12
C THR A 160 10.88 0.64 -19.89
N ARG A 161 10.51 1.20 -18.72
CA ARG A 161 10.24 0.41 -17.50
C ARG A 161 8.98 -0.44 -17.65
N LEU A 162 7.93 0.10 -18.27
CA LEU A 162 6.71 -0.67 -18.58
C LEU A 162 6.98 -1.79 -19.58
N GLU A 163 7.80 -1.53 -20.61
CA GLU A 163 8.24 -2.54 -21.58
C GLU A 163 8.99 -3.69 -20.88
N ALA A 164 10.00 -3.36 -20.08
CA ALA A 164 10.76 -4.36 -19.32
C ALA A 164 9.87 -5.16 -18.34
N PHE A 165 8.91 -4.49 -17.69
CA PHE A 165 7.94 -5.15 -16.82
C PHE A 165 7.05 -6.12 -17.60
N VAL A 166 6.48 -5.70 -18.73
CA VAL A 166 5.61 -6.55 -19.55
C VAL A 166 6.37 -7.77 -20.10
N ASP A 167 7.64 -7.58 -20.51
CA ASP A 167 8.48 -8.69 -20.94
C ASP A 167 8.76 -9.69 -19.81
N THR A 168 8.98 -9.18 -18.60
CA THR A 168 9.17 -10.01 -17.40
C THR A 168 7.93 -10.87 -17.10
N ILE A 169 6.73 -10.28 -17.10
CA ILE A 169 5.50 -11.04 -16.81
C ILE A 169 5.15 -12.03 -17.92
N LYS A 170 5.39 -11.70 -19.20
CA LYS A 170 5.23 -12.63 -20.33
C LYS A 170 6.25 -13.76 -20.30
N GLY A 171 7.47 -13.49 -19.86
CA GLY A 171 8.50 -14.50 -19.62
C GLY A 171 8.08 -15.45 -18.50
N TYR A 172 7.66 -14.89 -17.37
CA TYR A 172 7.19 -15.65 -16.21
C TYR A 172 5.94 -16.49 -16.53
N ALA A 173 4.95 -15.94 -17.26
CA ALA A 173 3.75 -16.68 -17.65
C ALA A 173 4.03 -17.92 -18.51
N ARG A 174 5.13 -17.90 -19.27
CA ARG A 174 5.55 -19.00 -20.16
C ARG A 174 6.42 -20.06 -19.46
N SER A 175 6.93 -19.80 -18.26
CA SER A 175 7.74 -20.79 -17.57
C SER A 175 6.86 -21.91 -17.00
N ALA A 176 7.27 -23.17 -17.21
CA ALA A 176 6.51 -24.36 -16.79
C ALA A 176 6.47 -24.54 -15.26
N GLU A 177 7.37 -23.86 -14.54
CA GLU A 177 7.34 -23.76 -13.10
C GLU A 177 6.42 -22.61 -12.69
N GLN A 178 5.10 -22.84 -12.80
CA GLN A 178 4.16 -22.12 -11.96
C GLN A 178 4.50 -22.51 -10.52
N HIS A 179 5.47 -21.81 -9.94
CA HIS A 179 5.83 -21.94 -8.54
C HIS A 179 4.54 -21.65 -7.79
N GLY A 180 3.87 -22.71 -7.31
CA GLY A 180 2.76 -22.58 -6.39
C GLY A 180 3.28 -21.67 -5.29
N VAL A 181 2.74 -20.45 -5.25
CA VAL A 181 3.22 -19.44 -4.31
C VAL A 181 3.05 -20.07 -2.95
N GLN A 182 4.13 -20.45 -2.29
CA GLN A 182 4.05 -20.83 -0.90
C GLN A 182 3.54 -19.57 -0.22
N ARG A 183 2.28 -19.61 0.19
CA ARG A 183 1.64 -18.54 0.93
C ARG A 183 2.49 -18.40 2.18
N LYS A 184 3.39 -17.42 2.21
CA LYS A 184 4.03 -17.03 3.45
C LYS A 184 2.89 -16.64 4.38
N ASP A 185 2.99 -16.98 5.66
CA ASP A 185 2.09 -16.42 6.65
C ASP A 185 2.38 -14.92 6.73
N VAL A 186 1.71 -14.15 5.87
CA VAL A 186 1.83 -12.70 5.80
C VAL A 186 0.78 -12.13 6.72
N TYR A 187 1.10 -12.05 8.00
CA TYR A 187 0.31 -11.33 8.97
C TYR A 187 1.15 -10.25 9.64
N ARG A 188 0.61 -9.03 9.71
CA ARG A 188 1.17 -7.90 10.45
C ARG A 188 0.24 -7.59 11.59
N GLY A 189 0.71 -7.83 12.80
CA GLY A 189 -0.05 -7.48 13.98
C GLY A 189 0.83 -7.22 15.17
N THR A 190 0.27 -6.50 16.14
CA THR A 190 0.88 -6.33 17.45
C THR A 190 -0.18 -6.49 18.53
N THR A 191 0.20 -7.17 19.61
CA THR A 191 -0.67 -7.39 20.75
C THR A 191 -0.97 -6.05 21.43
N ALA A 192 -2.25 -5.72 21.62
CA ALA A 192 -2.67 -4.54 22.38
C ALA A 192 -2.51 -4.71 23.91
N TYR A 193 -1.54 -5.51 24.35
CA TYR A 193 -1.32 -5.80 25.76
C TYR A 193 -0.66 -4.62 26.47
N ILE A 194 -1.41 -3.97 27.34
CA ILE A 194 -0.93 -2.87 28.18
C ILE A 194 -0.48 -3.44 29.52
N ASN A 195 0.80 -3.29 29.84
CA ASN A 195 1.36 -3.67 31.14
C ASN A 195 1.94 -2.44 31.82
N SER A 196 1.24 -1.95 32.84
CA SER A 196 1.64 -0.77 33.62
C SER A 196 2.93 -0.94 34.42
N LYS A 197 3.44 -2.17 34.56
CA LYS A 197 4.71 -2.45 35.25
C LYS A 197 5.92 -2.38 34.31
N LYS A 198 5.71 -2.40 32.99
CA LYS A 198 6.79 -2.32 32.00
C LYS A 198 7.28 -0.88 31.84
N LEU A 199 8.54 -0.74 31.44
CA LEU A 199 9.12 0.54 31.06
C LEU A 199 8.49 1.02 29.75
N LEU A 200 7.99 2.25 29.76
CA LEU A 200 7.55 2.96 28.57
C LEU A 200 8.73 3.71 27.97
N LEU A 201 8.99 3.46 26.70
CA LEU A 201 10.04 4.13 25.94
C LEU A 201 9.42 5.24 25.10
N LEU A 202 9.92 6.47 25.26
CA LEU A 202 9.46 7.64 24.51
C LEU A 202 10.56 8.06 23.53
N PRO A 203 10.31 8.04 22.21
CA PRO A 203 11.27 8.58 21.25
C PRO A 203 11.41 10.09 21.44
N ARG A 204 12.64 10.60 21.38
CA ARG A 204 12.93 12.03 21.57
C ARG A 204 12.63 12.84 20.31
N MET A 205 11.36 12.90 19.92
CA MET A 205 10.91 13.69 18.77
C MET A 205 10.99 15.21 19.01
N SER A 206 10.99 15.64 20.27
CA SER A 206 11.23 17.04 20.67
C SER A 206 11.65 17.10 22.14
N PRO A 207 12.21 18.24 22.62
CA PRO A 207 12.51 18.44 24.04
C PRO A 207 11.30 18.28 24.97
N HIS A 208 10.08 18.46 24.47
CA HIS A 208 8.84 18.29 25.23
C HIS A 208 8.61 16.82 25.66
N ALA A 209 9.29 15.86 25.06
CA ALA A 209 9.21 14.44 25.47
C ALA A 209 9.61 14.25 26.95
N GLU A 210 10.54 15.06 27.46
CA GLU A 210 10.96 15.05 28.87
C GLU A 210 9.81 15.44 29.81
N VAL A 211 9.06 16.47 29.43
CA VAL A 211 7.89 16.93 30.20
C VAL A 211 6.79 15.87 30.18
N VAL A 212 6.58 15.20 29.04
CA VAL A 212 5.62 14.11 28.91
C VAL A 212 6.03 12.91 29.78
N ALA A 213 7.30 12.52 29.77
CA ALA A 213 7.80 11.44 30.61
C ALA A 213 7.64 11.76 32.10
N ALA A 214 8.03 12.97 32.55
CA ALA A 214 7.85 13.40 33.93
C ALA A 214 6.36 13.39 34.36
N ALA A 215 5.45 13.81 33.48
CA ALA A 215 4.01 13.74 33.73
C ALA A 215 3.49 12.30 33.83
N MET A 216 4.01 11.38 32.99
CA MET A 216 3.70 9.95 33.06
C MET A 216 4.21 9.32 34.37
N GLU A 217 5.41 9.68 34.80
CA GLU A 217 5.99 9.23 36.08
C GLU A 217 5.19 9.73 37.28
N ALA A 218 4.74 10.99 37.27
CA ALA A 218 3.86 11.54 38.30
C ALA A 218 2.52 10.76 38.41
N CYS A 219 2.07 10.15 37.31
CA CYS A 219 0.89 9.29 37.25
C CYS A 219 1.19 7.81 37.57
N GLY A 220 2.43 7.47 37.96
CA GLY A 220 2.82 6.12 38.39
C GLY A 220 3.29 5.18 37.29
N ALA A 221 3.50 5.66 36.06
CA ALA A 221 4.15 4.88 35.01
C ALA A 221 5.68 4.92 35.14
N LYS A 222 6.38 3.88 34.67
CA LYS A 222 7.83 3.94 34.47
C LYS A 222 8.06 4.41 33.03
N ALA A 223 8.65 5.58 32.83
CA ALA A 223 8.84 6.17 31.51
C ALA A 223 10.28 6.67 31.34
N VAL A 224 10.90 6.39 30.19
CA VAL A 224 12.23 6.90 29.83
C VAL A 224 12.17 7.51 28.43
N VAL A 225 12.73 8.71 28.32
CA VAL A 225 12.96 9.36 27.02
C VAL A 225 14.27 8.84 26.44
N LEU A 226 14.22 8.39 25.19
CA LEU A 226 15.40 7.96 24.46
C LEU A 226 16.38 9.13 24.25
N PRO A 227 17.68 8.87 24.05
CA PRO A 227 18.64 9.92 23.73
C PRO A 227 18.28 10.66 22.43
N GLU A 228 18.94 11.79 22.20
CA GLU A 228 18.81 12.51 20.93
C GLU A 228 19.29 11.63 19.77
N PRO A 229 18.50 11.50 18.68
CA PRO A 229 18.88 10.63 17.57
C PRO A 229 20.15 11.12 16.88
N ASP A 230 21.00 10.17 16.48
CA ASP A 230 22.19 10.43 15.67
C ASP A 230 22.27 9.46 14.47
N GLU A 231 23.39 9.46 13.75
CA GLU A 231 23.57 8.66 12.53
C GLU A 231 23.41 7.15 12.78
N ARG A 232 23.63 6.67 14.01
CA ARG A 232 23.48 5.25 14.36
C ARG A 232 22.02 4.81 14.29
N ASP A 233 21.08 5.68 14.66
CA ASP A 233 19.65 5.39 14.57
C ASP A 233 19.26 5.04 13.12
N LEU A 234 19.79 5.79 12.14
CA LEU A 234 19.59 5.48 10.73
C LEU A 234 20.31 4.20 10.32
N LEU A 235 21.52 3.95 10.82
CA LEU A 235 22.27 2.73 10.52
C LEU A 235 21.53 1.47 11.00
N TYR A 236 20.89 1.50 12.18
CA TYR A 236 20.09 0.37 12.67
C TYR A 236 18.78 0.21 11.89
N SER A 237 18.02 1.30 11.68
CA SER A 237 16.73 1.22 10.98
C SER A 237 16.88 0.81 9.50
N ASN A 238 17.98 1.17 8.83
CA ASN A 238 18.24 0.78 7.43
C ASN A 238 18.34 -0.74 7.24
N GLN A 239 18.64 -1.50 8.29
CA GLN A 239 18.72 -2.96 8.21
C GLN A 239 17.35 -3.63 8.08
N VAL A 240 16.28 -2.92 8.44
CA VAL A 240 14.90 -3.44 8.51
C VAL A 240 13.88 -2.57 7.80
N THR A 241 14.32 -1.58 7.02
CA THR A 241 13.47 -0.68 6.23
C THR A 241 13.92 -0.67 4.77
N LEU A 242 13.02 -0.32 3.85
CA LEU A 242 13.34 -0.21 2.43
C LEU A 242 14.00 1.14 2.08
N GLY A 243 14.02 2.08 3.03
CA GLY A 243 14.55 3.43 2.85
C GLY A 243 13.57 4.39 2.17
N THR A 244 12.39 3.89 1.77
CA THR A 244 11.30 4.68 1.16
C THR A 244 10.30 5.19 2.20
N GLU A 245 10.35 4.65 3.42
CA GLU A 245 9.60 5.11 4.57
C GLU A 245 10.10 6.50 5.02
N CYS A 246 9.21 7.28 5.62
CA CYS A 246 9.54 8.65 6.00
C CYS A 246 10.69 8.70 7.04
N LEU A 247 11.53 9.73 6.94
CA LEU A 247 12.67 9.90 7.83
C LEU A 247 12.27 9.86 9.32
N PRO A 248 11.18 10.51 9.78
CA PRO A 248 10.76 10.43 11.18
C PRO A 248 10.48 8.99 11.66
N TYR A 249 9.92 8.14 10.79
CA TYR A 249 9.69 6.72 11.13
C TYR A 249 11.01 5.98 11.27
N ARG A 250 11.91 6.13 10.30
CA ARG A 250 13.23 5.48 10.30
C ARG A 250 14.05 5.89 11.52
N VAL A 251 14.08 7.18 11.84
CA VAL A 251 14.72 7.69 13.06
C VAL A 251 14.09 7.09 14.31
N THR A 252 12.76 7.09 14.43
CA THR A 252 12.05 6.56 15.61
C THR A 252 12.30 5.06 15.81
N LEU A 253 12.19 4.27 14.75
CA LEU A 253 12.50 2.84 14.78
C LEU A 253 13.97 2.61 15.14
N GLY A 254 14.86 3.41 14.55
CA GLY A 254 16.28 3.44 14.84
C GLY A 254 16.59 3.65 16.32
N SER A 255 15.93 4.60 16.98
CA SER A 255 16.13 4.87 18.41
C SER A 255 15.71 3.71 19.29
N PHE A 256 14.62 3.01 18.95
CA PHE A 256 14.25 1.79 19.67
C PHE A 256 15.25 0.65 19.45
N MET A 257 15.71 0.47 18.21
CA MET A 257 16.70 -0.55 17.87
C MET A 257 18.05 -0.27 18.52
N ARG A 258 18.47 0.99 18.55
CA ARG A 258 19.71 1.41 19.20
C ARG A 258 19.70 1.08 20.68
N LEU A 259 18.63 1.40 21.40
CA LEU A 259 18.48 1.00 22.80
C LEU A 259 18.61 -0.53 22.94
N TYR A 260 17.89 -1.29 22.11
CA TYR A 260 17.93 -2.76 22.14
C TYR A 260 19.34 -3.34 21.89
N TYR A 261 20.12 -2.75 20.98
CA TYR A 261 21.45 -3.23 20.65
C TYR A 261 22.56 -2.73 21.58
N GLU A 262 22.44 -1.51 22.12
CA GLU A 262 23.51 -0.86 22.89
C GLU A 262 23.29 -0.93 24.41
N ASP A 263 22.03 -0.88 24.87
CA ASP A 263 21.70 -0.66 26.29
C ASP A 263 20.86 -1.78 26.93
N GLY A 264 20.26 -2.69 26.14
CA GLY A 264 19.51 -3.88 26.60
C GLY A 264 18.14 -3.60 27.17
#